data_AF-A0A661BJ24-F1
#
_entry.id   AF-A0A661BJ24-F1
#
_cell.length_a   1.000
_cell.length_b   1.000
_cell.length_c   1.000
_cell.angle_alpha   90.00
_cell.angle_beta   90.00
_cell.angle_gamma   90.00
#
_symmetry.space_group_name_H-M   'P 1'
#
loop_
_entity.id
_entity.type
_entity.pdbx_description
1 polymer ?
#
loop_
_entity_poly.entity_id
_entity_poly.type
_entity_poly.pdbx_seq_one_letter_code
_entity_poly.pdbx_strand_id
1 'polypeptide(L)'
;YIGVLFDKSDNPATVESDKTHGFYSSSKQGFEYLQNLIKQSSTIKIINKDAENLQMELKLNYSNLKIKIGALYGNDITLKLFRKSFPVSDLLLLRYDDIWLSQLITIDERAMLLKHRKNFTTTFLGLLNRDRDLRIKFNAIINSECGENELNVIVNYLLDKYDSIFESIMIPNKKDKVAHLADIIQFLCACDS
;
A
#
# COMPACT_ATOMS: atom_id res chain seq x y z
N TYR A 1 6.07 -11.22 -6.39
CA TYR A 1 5.67 -10.60 -7.68
C TYR A 1 5.93 -9.11 -7.59
N ILE A 2 6.14 -8.45 -8.74
CA ILE A 2 6.17 -6.99 -8.86
C ILE A 2 4.86 -6.58 -9.55
N GLY A 3 4.13 -5.61 -9.01
CA GLY A 3 2.85 -5.17 -9.56
C GLY A 3 2.99 -3.88 -10.37
N VAL A 4 2.42 -3.85 -11.58
CA VAL A 4 2.21 -2.65 -12.38
C VAL A 4 0.71 -2.38 -12.42
N LEU A 5 0.26 -1.34 -11.72
CA LEU A 5 -1.17 -1.08 -11.48
C LEU A 5 -1.83 -0.42 -12.70
N PHE A 6 -1.27 0.69 -13.16
CA PHE A 6 -1.82 1.52 -14.23
C PHE A 6 -0.81 1.71 -15.37
N ASP A 7 -1.33 1.94 -16.57
CA ASP A 7 -0.54 2.38 -17.72
C ASP A 7 -0.42 3.92 -17.77
N LYS A 8 0.24 4.43 -18.81
CA LYS A 8 0.45 5.89 -18.99
C LYS A 8 -0.84 6.67 -19.26
N SER A 9 -1.97 6.00 -19.43
CA SER A 9 -3.27 6.58 -19.69
C SER A 9 -4.25 6.34 -18.54
N ASP A 10 -3.73 6.04 -17.35
CA ASP A 10 -4.48 5.74 -16.11
C ASP A 10 -5.44 4.56 -16.21
N ASN A 11 -5.30 3.71 -17.24
CA ASN A 11 -6.06 2.47 -17.36
C ASN A 11 -5.34 1.33 -16.62
N PRO A 12 -6.05 0.26 -16.20
CA PRO A 12 -5.40 -0.93 -15.66
C PRO A 12 -4.31 -1.44 -16.60
N ALA A 13 -3.09 -1.58 -16.07
CA ALA A 13 -1.95 -1.94 -16.90
C ALA A 13 -2.13 -3.32 -17.54
N THR A 14 -1.65 -3.46 -18.77
CA THR A 14 -1.54 -4.76 -19.47
C THR A 14 -0.16 -4.88 -20.10
N VAL A 15 0.29 -6.12 -20.34
CA VAL A 15 1.54 -6.40 -21.08
C VAL A 15 1.50 -5.74 -22.46
N GLU A 16 0.34 -5.71 -23.12
CA GLU A 16 0.15 -5.11 -24.44
C GLU A 16 0.30 -3.57 -24.41
N SER A 17 -0.32 -2.91 -23.43
CA SER A 17 -0.17 -1.47 -23.25
C SER A 17 1.28 -1.11 -22.91
N ASP A 18 1.93 -1.89 -22.06
CA ASP A 18 3.34 -1.69 -21.69
C ASP A 18 4.31 -1.89 -22.88
N LYS A 19 4.06 -2.89 -23.74
CA LYS A 19 4.77 -3.10 -25.00
C LYS A 19 4.63 -1.90 -25.95
N THR A 20 3.45 -1.28 -25.98
CA THR A 20 3.13 -0.16 -26.88
C THR A 20 3.72 1.17 -26.38
N HIS A 21 3.69 1.40 -25.06
CA HIS A 21 4.01 2.69 -24.45
C HIS A 21 5.37 2.76 -23.75
N GLY A 22 6.13 1.66 -23.69
CA GLY A 22 7.60 1.70 -23.71
C GLY A 22 8.38 1.18 -22.49
N PHE A 23 7.78 0.58 -21.46
CA PHE A 23 8.56 0.05 -20.32
C PHE A 23 8.80 -1.47 -20.38
N TYR A 24 8.07 -2.20 -21.22
CA TYR A 24 8.21 -3.65 -21.33
C TYR A 24 9.64 -4.09 -21.69
N SER A 25 10.34 -3.34 -22.54
CA SER A 25 11.74 -3.63 -22.92
C SER A 25 12.68 -3.59 -21.71
N SER A 26 12.56 -2.56 -20.87
CA SER A 26 13.32 -2.42 -19.62
C SER A 26 12.97 -3.52 -18.62
N SER A 27 11.67 -3.80 -18.43
CA SER A 27 11.19 -4.89 -17.58
C SER A 27 11.72 -6.25 -18.03
N LYS A 28 11.77 -6.49 -19.34
CA LYS A 28 12.33 -7.70 -19.94
C LYS A 28 13.84 -7.82 -19.69
N GLN A 29 14.59 -6.72 -19.85
CA GLN A 29 16.03 -6.71 -19.53
C GLN A 29 16.28 -7.02 -18.05
N GLY A 30 15.51 -6.41 -17.14
CA GLY A 30 15.58 -6.72 -15.70
C GLY A 30 15.26 -8.17 -15.39
N PHE A 31 14.25 -8.74 -16.06
CA PHE A 31 13.88 -10.14 -15.93
C PHE A 31 14.97 -11.10 -16.46
N GLU A 32 15.63 -10.76 -17.57
CA GLU A 32 16.77 -11.51 -18.12
C GLU A 32 17.99 -11.44 -17.21
N TYR A 33 18.28 -10.26 -16.65
CA TYR A 33 19.32 -10.08 -15.65
C TYR A 33 19.09 -10.96 -14.41
N LEU A 34 17.87 -10.95 -13.86
CA LEU A 34 17.50 -11.78 -12.72
C LEU A 34 17.64 -13.28 -13.03
N GLN A 35 17.23 -13.73 -14.22
CA GLN A 35 17.44 -15.11 -14.65
C GLN A 35 18.93 -15.49 -14.67
N ASN A 36 19.79 -14.61 -15.17
CA ASN A 36 21.22 -14.85 -15.22
C ASN A 36 21.83 -14.97 -13.82
N LEU A 37 21.42 -14.12 -12.88
CA LEU A 37 21.81 -14.25 -11.46
C LEU A 37 21.39 -15.58 -10.86
N ILE A 38 20.16 -16.02 -11.11
CA ILE A 38 19.65 -17.28 -10.55
C ILE A 38 20.40 -18.48 -11.13
N LYS A 39 20.72 -18.46 -12.42
CA LYS A 39 21.51 -19.53 -13.08
C LYS A 39 22.92 -19.68 -12.50
N GLN A 40 23.48 -18.63 -11.89
CA GLN A 40 24.78 -18.69 -11.22
C GLN A 40 24.70 -19.37 -9.83
N SER A 41 23.49 -19.53 -9.27
CA SER A 41 23.30 -20.18 -7.98
C SER A 41 23.33 -21.70 -8.10
N SER A 42 24.09 -22.36 -7.24
CA SER A 42 24.10 -23.82 -7.10
C SER A 42 22.90 -24.36 -6.30
N THR A 43 22.16 -23.48 -5.62
CA THR A 43 21.09 -23.86 -4.68
C THR A 43 19.68 -23.63 -5.23
N ILE A 44 19.55 -22.92 -6.34
CA ILE A 44 18.28 -22.53 -6.94
C ILE A 44 18.25 -22.97 -8.40
N LYS A 45 17.14 -23.55 -8.86
CA LYS A 45 16.94 -23.95 -10.25
C LYS A 45 15.64 -23.37 -10.81
N ILE A 46 15.71 -22.78 -11.99
CA ILE A 46 14.51 -22.39 -12.75
C ILE A 46 13.86 -23.67 -13.30
N ILE A 47 12.59 -23.90 -12.98
CA ILE A 47 11.82 -25.09 -13.40
C ILE A 47 10.73 -24.76 -14.42
N ASN A 48 10.27 -23.51 -14.47
CA ASN A 48 9.31 -23.04 -15.47
C ASN A 48 9.59 -21.57 -15.79
N LYS A 49 9.29 -21.14 -17.01
CA LYS A 49 9.49 -19.77 -17.49
C LYS A 49 8.36 -19.38 -18.44
N ASP A 50 7.81 -18.20 -18.20
CA ASP A 50 6.94 -17.46 -19.10
C ASP A 50 7.62 -16.13 -19.41
N ALA A 51 8.23 -16.05 -20.59
CA ALA A 51 8.97 -14.86 -21.01
C ALA A 51 8.07 -13.69 -21.39
N GLU A 52 6.80 -13.97 -21.71
CA GLU A 52 5.85 -12.96 -22.16
C GLU A 52 5.23 -12.24 -20.98
N ASN A 53 4.86 -12.99 -19.94
CA ASN A 53 4.33 -12.41 -18.71
C ASN A 53 5.43 -12.09 -17.67
N LEU A 54 6.70 -12.23 -18.07
CA LEU A 54 7.88 -12.01 -17.22
C LEU A 54 7.80 -12.81 -15.91
N GLN A 55 7.40 -14.08 -15.98
CA GLN A 55 7.26 -14.97 -14.83
C GLN A 55 8.22 -16.16 -14.89
N MET A 56 8.64 -16.64 -13.73
CA MET A 56 9.39 -17.88 -13.59
C MET A 56 9.07 -18.57 -12.29
N GLU A 57 9.21 -19.89 -12.30
CA GLU A 57 9.15 -20.72 -11.10
C GLU A 57 10.53 -21.28 -10.80
N LEU A 58 10.89 -21.21 -9.53
CA LEU A 58 12.16 -21.64 -8.99
C LEU A 58 11.92 -22.79 -8.03
N LYS A 59 12.82 -23.77 -8.05
CA LYS A 59 12.91 -24.81 -7.03
C LYS A 59 14.20 -24.62 -6.25
N LEU A 60 14.11 -24.74 -4.94
CA LEU A 60 15.30 -24.79 -4.09
C LEU A 60 15.82 -26.23 -4.07
N ASN A 61 17.12 -26.43 -4.27
CA ASN A 61 17.69 -27.79 -4.32
C ASN A 61 17.67 -28.47 -2.94
N TYR A 62 17.63 -27.69 -1.87
CA TYR A 62 17.65 -28.15 -0.47
C TYR A 62 16.26 -28.24 0.18
N SER A 63 15.17 -27.94 -0.54
CA SER A 63 13.81 -28.07 0.00
C SER A 63 12.78 -28.35 -1.08
N ASN A 64 11.58 -28.76 -0.67
CA ASN A 64 10.46 -28.91 -1.60
C ASN A 64 9.76 -27.57 -1.93
N LEU A 65 10.30 -26.45 -1.44
CA LEU A 65 9.72 -25.12 -1.69
C LEU A 65 9.83 -24.77 -3.18
N LYS A 66 8.71 -24.33 -3.74
CA LYS A 66 8.64 -23.69 -5.05
C LYS A 66 8.38 -22.21 -4.85
N ILE A 67 9.18 -21.39 -5.51
CA ILE A 67 9.06 -19.93 -5.46
C ILE A 67 8.60 -19.46 -6.84
N LYS A 68 7.51 -18.70 -6.90
CA LYS A 68 7.07 -18.06 -8.14
C LYS A 68 7.35 -16.57 -8.09
N ILE A 69 8.08 -16.09 -9.10
CA ILE A 69 8.46 -14.69 -9.25
C ILE A 69 7.96 -14.23 -10.60
N GLY A 70 7.44 -13.00 -10.67
CA GLY A 70 7.13 -12.39 -11.95
C GLY A 70 6.40 -11.06 -11.80
N ALA A 71 6.06 -10.48 -12.94
CA ALA A 71 5.21 -9.30 -13.02
C ALA A 71 3.73 -9.69 -12.93
N LEU A 72 2.94 -8.80 -12.33
CA LEU A 72 1.48 -8.81 -12.34
C LEU A 72 1.02 -7.46 -12.87
N TYR A 73 0.00 -7.48 -13.73
CA TYR A 73 -0.48 -6.31 -14.45
C TYR A 73 -1.94 -6.05 -14.10
N GLY A 74 -2.24 -4.79 -13.76
CA GLY A 74 -3.60 -4.32 -13.51
C GLY A 74 -4.39 -5.27 -12.61
N ASN A 75 -5.55 -5.70 -13.11
CA ASN A 75 -6.54 -6.48 -12.36
C ASN A 75 -6.01 -7.82 -11.79
N ASP A 76 -4.91 -8.38 -12.32
CA ASP A 76 -4.31 -9.60 -11.77
C ASP A 76 -3.72 -9.37 -10.37
N ILE A 77 -3.34 -8.14 -10.05
CA ILE A 77 -2.73 -7.77 -8.77
C ILE A 77 -3.72 -8.00 -7.63
N THR A 78 -4.98 -7.60 -7.80
CA THR A 78 -5.97 -7.68 -6.72
C THR A 78 -6.26 -9.12 -6.32
N LEU A 79 -6.38 -10.01 -7.31
CA LEU A 79 -6.57 -11.43 -7.09
C LEU A 79 -5.37 -12.05 -6.36
N LYS A 80 -4.14 -11.74 -6.77
CA LYS A 80 -2.95 -12.35 -6.17
C LYS A 80 -2.64 -11.80 -4.78
N LEU A 81 -2.89 -10.52 -4.55
CA LEU A 81 -2.56 -9.85 -3.30
C LEU A 81 -3.65 -10.03 -2.24
N PHE A 82 -4.91 -9.77 -2.61
CA PHE A 82 -6.04 -9.78 -1.68
C PHE A 82 -6.87 -11.07 -1.72
N ARG A 83 -6.55 -11.99 -2.64
CA ARG A 83 -7.35 -13.22 -2.90
C ARG A 83 -8.80 -12.91 -3.29
N LYS A 84 -9.03 -11.74 -3.86
CA LYS A 84 -10.33 -11.26 -4.33
C LYS A 84 -10.15 -10.60 -5.69
N SER A 85 -11.00 -10.96 -6.64
CA SER A 85 -10.98 -10.37 -7.97
C SER A 85 -11.84 -9.12 -7.98
N PHE A 86 -11.22 -7.96 -8.16
CA PHE A 86 -11.90 -6.70 -8.43
C PHE A 86 -11.01 -5.82 -9.31
N PRO A 87 -11.58 -4.94 -10.14
CA PRO A 87 -10.81 -4.04 -10.99
C PRO A 87 -9.81 -3.19 -10.20
N VAL A 88 -8.59 -3.04 -10.73
CA VAL A 88 -7.62 -2.07 -10.21
C VAL A 88 -8.12 -0.64 -10.44
N SER A 89 -9.03 -0.40 -11.39
CA SER A 89 -9.74 0.89 -11.48
C SER A 89 -10.62 1.18 -10.27
N ASP A 90 -11.14 0.16 -9.58
CA ASP A 90 -11.87 0.36 -8.32
C ASP A 90 -10.91 0.78 -7.18
N LEU A 91 -9.60 0.74 -7.43
CA LEU A 91 -8.56 1.32 -6.59
C LEU A 91 -8.26 2.81 -6.95
N LEU A 92 -8.95 3.47 -7.90
CA LEU A 92 -8.63 4.85 -8.31
C LEU A 92 -9.54 5.91 -7.72
N LEU A 93 -8.88 6.81 -6.96
CA LEU A 93 -9.06 8.27 -6.91
C LEU A 93 -8.00 8.77 -5.94
N LEU A 94 -6.84 9.29 -6.40
CA LEU A 94 -5.81 10.03 -5.61
C LEU A 94 -5.31 9.46 -4.24
N ARG A 95 -5.86 8.36 -3.76
CA ARG A 95 -5.85 7.90 -2.36
C ARG A 95 -4.95 6.69 -2.12
N TYR A 96 -4.40 6.11 -3.18
CA TYR A 96 -3.92 4.72 -3.18
C TYR A 96 -2.50 4.50 -3.71
N ASP A 97 -1.71 5.55 -3.93
CA ASP A 97 -0.23 5.40 -3.88
C ASP A 97 0.21 4.71 -2.57
N ASP A 98 -0.70 4.75 -1.59
CA ASP A 98 -0.65 4.20 -0.26
C ASP A 98 -1.47 2.92 -0.03
N ILE A 99 -1.71 2.03 -1.03
CA ILE A 99 -2.29 0.69 -0.73
C ILE A 99 -1.44 -0.05 0.31
N TRP A 100 -0.12 0.05 0.18
CA TRP A 100 0.82 -0.55 1.12
C TRP A 100 0.74 0.13 2.48
N LEU A 101 0.71 1.47 2.52
CA LEU A 101 0.54 2.21 3.76
C LEU A 101 -0.79 1.85 4.43
N SER A 102 -1.90 1.82 3.68
CA SER A 102 -3.23 1.45 4.18
C SER A 102 -3.26 0.05 4.78
N GLN A 103 -2.60 -0.93 4.14
CA GLN A 103 -2.45 -2.28 4.69
C GLN A 103 -1.62 -2.27 5.98
N LEU A 104 -0.48 -1.58 5.98
CA LEU A 104 0.40 -1.49 7.15
C LEU A 104 -0.32 -0.83 8.33
N ILE A 105 -0.95 0.32 8.10
CA ILE A 105 -1.76 1.05 9.08
C ILE A 105 -2.91 0.18 9.59
N THR A 106 -3.61 -0.55 8.72
CA THR A 106 -4.69 -1.46 9.13
C THR A 106 -4.16 -2.58 10.05
N ILE A 107 -3.01 -3.18 9.74
CA ILE A 107 -2.40 -4.23 10.56
C ILE A 107 -1.99 -3.67 11.91
N ASP A 108 -1.30 -2.53 11.91
CA ASP A 108 -0.82 -1.83 13.09
C ASP A 108 -1.97 -1.45 14.02
N GLU A 109 -2.98 -0.77 13.48
CA GLU A 109 -4.15 -0.32 14.24
C GLU A 109 -4.99 -1.48 14.74
N ARG A 110 -5.08 -2.59 13.99
CA ARG A 110 -5.73 -3.81 14.46
C ARG A 110 -4.97 -4.46 15.61
N ALA A 111 -3.64 -4.51 15.54
CA ALA A 111 -2.81 -5.04 16.61
C ALA A 111 -2.98 -4.23 17.90
N MET A 112 -2.97 -2.90 17.78
CA MET A 112 -3.18 -2.00 18.92
C MET A 112 -4.58 -2.13 19.50
N LEU A 113 -5.61 -2.19 18.65
CA LEU A 113 -6.98 -2.39 19.09
C LEU A 113 -7.16 -3.71 19.86
N LEU A 114 -6.55 -4.80 19.39
CA LEU A 114 -6.62 -6.09 20.09
C LEU A 114 -5.90 -6.07 21.44
N LYS A 115 -4.75 -5.40 21.51
CA LYS A 115 -3.91 -5.34 22.71
C LYS A 115 -4.45 -4.38 23.77
N HIS A 116 -4.91 -3.20 23.35
CA HIS A 116 -5.27 -2.09 24.23
C HIS A 116 -6.77 -1.80 24.27
N ARG A 117 -7.59 -2.50 23.46
CA ARG A 117 -9.03 -2.24 23.26
C ARG A 117 -9.35 -0.83 22.75
N LYS A 118 -8.33 -0.14 22.26
CA LYS A 118 -8.36 1.20 21.68
C LYS A 118 -7.17 1.34 20.74
N ASN A 119 -7.29 2.23 19.77
CA ASN A 119 -6.22 2.59 18.84
C ASN A 119 -6.42 4.03 18.37
N PHE A 120 -5.53 4.55 17.53
CA PHE A 120 -5.63 5.94 17.06
C PHE A 120 -6.84 6.13 16.14
N THR A 121 -7.15 5.17 15.27
CA THR A 121 -8.31 5.21 14.37
C THR A 121 -9.63 5.39 15.12
N THR A 122 -9.93 4.50 16.07
CA THR A 122 -11.19 4.55 16.85
C THR A 122 -11.27 5.79 17.72
N THR A 123 -10.12 6.25 18.25
CA THR A 123 -10.03 7.49 19.01
C THR A 123 -10.38 8.69 18.15
N PHE A 124 -9.73 8.82 16.99
CA PHE A 124 -9.93 9.92 16.07
C PHE A 124 -11.37 9.96 15.54
N LEU A 125 -11.94 8.82 15.12
CA LEU A 125 -13.35 8.73 14.72
C LEU A 125 -14.31 9.11 15.86
N GLY A 126 -13.98 8.71 17.10
CA GLY A 126 -14.73 9.11 18.29
C GLY A 126 -14.70 10.62 18.53
N LEU A 127 -13.56 11.27 18.29
CA LEU A 127 -13.41 12.72 18.38
C LEU A 127 -14.15 13.44 17.25
N LEU A 128 -14.07 12.97 16.00
CA LEU A 128 -14.77 13.54 14.86
C LEU A 128 -16.28 13.62 15.07
N ASN A 129 -16.87 12.66 15.78
CA ASN A 129 -18.30 12.63 16.09
C ASN A 129 -18.73 13.64 17.18
N ARG A 130 -17.78 14.18 17.95
CA ARG A 130 -18.06 15.02 19.13
C ARG A 130 -17.51 16.44 18.99
N ASP A 131 -16.46 16.61 18.20
CA ASP A 131 -15.80 17.89 17.99
C ASP A 131 -16.08 18.42 16.57
N ARG A 132 -16.96 19.43 16.52
CA ARG A 132 -17.36 20.07 15.27
C ARG A 132 -16.20 20.75 14.55
N ASP A 133 -15.27 21.38 15.29
CA ASP A 133 -14.15 22.09 14.69
C ASP A 133 -13.17 21.11 14.08
N LEU A 134 -12.93 19.97 14.76
CA LEU A 134 -12.15 18.87 14.20
C LEU A 134 -12.78 18.35 12.90
N ARG A 135 -14.11 18.18 12.86
CA ARG A 135 -14.81 17.73 11.65
C ARG A 135 -14.67 18.72 10.50
N ILE A 136 -14.73 20.03 10.76
CA ILE A 136 -14.52 21.07 9.74
C ILE A 136 -13.09 20.97 9.17
N LYS A 137 -12.08 20.80 10.04
CA LYS A 137 -10.68 20.61 9.62
C LYS A 137 -10.50 19.35 8.79
N PHE A 138 -11.13 18.25 9.20
CA PHE A 138 -11.05 16.99 8.45
C PHE A 138 -11.70 17.10 7.06
N ASN A 139 -12.86 17.75 6.96
CA ASN A 139 -13.48 18.04 5.66
C ASN A 139 -12.57 18.92 4.77
N ALA A 140 -11.80 19.85 5.35
CA ALA A 140 -10.86 20.67 4.59
C ALA A 140 -9.74 19.82 3.95
N ILE A 141 -9.23 18.81 4.66
CA ILE A 141 -8.22 17.87 4.14
C ILE A 141 -8.78 17.00 3.02
N ILE A 142 -10.02 16.52 3.18
CA ILE A 142 -10.71 15.76 2.14
C ILE A 142 -10.82 16.62 0.87
N ASN A 143 -11.28 17.86 1.01
CA ASN A 143 -11.43 18.79 -0.11
C ASN A 143 -10.10 19.21 -0.75
N SER A 144 -8.99 19.18 0.00
CA SER A 144 -7.65 19.46 -0.52
C SER A 144 -6.92 18.21 -1.00
N GLU A 145 -7.61 17.06 -1.05
CA GLU A 145 -7.04 15.77 -1.48
C GLU A 145 -5.79 15.38 -0.66
N CYS A 146 -5.88 15.48 0.66
CA CYS A 146 -4.77 15.25 1.60
C CYS A 146 -3.60 16.25 1.46
N GLY A 147 -3.91 17.52 1.15
CA GLY A 147 -2.92 18.60 1.11
C GLY A 147 -2.12 18.71 2.43
N GLU A 148 -0.80 18.86 2.29
CA GLU A 148 0.14 18.87 3.43
C GLU A 148 -0.17 19.98 4.44
N ASN A 149 -0.61 21.15 3.97
CA ASN A 149 -0.96 22.27 4.84
C ASN A 149 -2.16 21.94 5.74
N GLU A 150 -3.24 21.40 5.17
CA GLU A 150 -4.44 21.03 5.92
C GLU A 150 -4.15 19.85 6.87
N LEU A 151 -3.31 18.91 6.45
CA LEU A 151 -2.86 17.78 7.27
C LEU A 151 -2.08 18.27 8.51
N ASN A 152 -1.13 19.19 8.32
CA ASN A 152 -0.39 19.78 9.44
C ASN A 152 -1.33 20.54 10.40
N VAL A 153 -2.32 21.27 9.88
CA VAL A 153 -3.30 22.00 10.69
C VAL A 153 -4.12 21.07 11.59
N ILE A 154 -4.59 19.94 11.09
CA ILE A 154 -5.38 19.01 11.91
C ILE A 154 -4.51 18.26 12.92
N VAL A 155 -3.29 17.87 12.54
CA VAL A 155 -2.39 17.13 13.43
C VAL A 155 -2.00 18.00 14.61
N ASN A 156 -1.63 19.25 14.35
CA ASN A 156 -1.35 20.22 15.41
C ASN A 156 -2.58 20.44 16.30
N TYR A 157 -3.78 20.58 15.72
CA TYR A 157 -5.01 20.72 16.50
C TYR A 157 -5.26 19.52 17.44
N LEU A 158 -5.03 18.30 16.96
CA LEU A 158 -5.18 17.09 17.77
C LEU A 158 -4.14 17.01 18.90
N LEU A 159 -2.90 17.41 18.63
CA LEU A 159 -1.85 17.41 19.65
C LEU A 159 -2.12 18.52 20.68
N ASP A 160 -2.44 19.73 20.26
CA ASP A 160 -2.70 20.84 21.18
C ASP A 160 -3.88 20.57 22.13
N LYS A 161 -4.94 19.91 21.64
CA LYS A 161 -6.19 19.72 22.39
C LYS A 161 -6.35 18.32 23.00
N TYR A 162 -5.76 17.30 22.39
CA TYR A 162 -6.03 15.89 22.69
C TYR A 162 -4.78 15.00 22.79
N ASP A 163 -3.57 15.56 22.93
CA ASP A 163 -2.31 14.77 22.98
C ASP A 163 -2.35 13.61 23.99
N SER A 164 -2.94 13.84 25.16
CA SER A 164 -3.03 12.85 26.24
C SER A 164 -3.89 11.63 25.89
N ILE A 165 -4.80 11.75 24.92
CA ILE A 165 -5.67 10.65 24.47
C ILE A 165 -4.92 9.76 23.47
N PHE A 166 -3.93 10.31 22.77
CA PHE A 166 -3.06 9.63 21.81
C PHE A 166 -1.78 9.16 22.50
N GLU A 167 -1.92 8.17 23.37
CA GLU A 167 -0.83 7.65 24.18
C GLU A 167 0.25 6.94 23.35
N SER A 168 1.52 7.20 23.66
CA SER A 168 2.67 6.64 22.93
C SER A 168 2.75 5.11 22.98
N ILE A 169 2.11 4.47 23.96
CA ILE A 169 2.05 3.00 24.06
C ILE A 169 1.28 2.36 22.91
N MET A 170 0.37 3.12 22.27
CA MET A 170 -0.41 2.68 21.12
C MET A 170 0.28 2.97 19.78
N ILE A 171 1.51 3.50 19.78
CA ILE A 171 2.24 3.80 18.54
C ILE A 171 3.07 2.58 18.11
N PRO A 172 2.87 2.04 16.90
CA PRO A 172 3.64 0.91 16.40
C PRO A 172 5.12 1.24 16.20
N ASN A 173 6.01 0.31 16.55
CA ASN A 173 7.42 0.25 16.12
C ASN A 173 8.24 1.56 16.24
N LYS A 174 8.04 2.34 17.31
CA LYS A 174 8.75 3.62 17.55
C LYS A 174 8.56 4.66 16.44
N LYS A 175 7.47 4.61 15.67
CA LYS A 175 7.05 5.75 14.84
C LYS A 175 6.89 6.99 15.72
N ASP A 176 7.13 8.16 15.14
CA ASP A 176 6.79 9.41 15.80
C ASP A 176 5.25 9.59 15.86
N LYS A 177 4.75 10.23 16.92
CA LYS A 177 3.30 10.41 17.14
C LYS A 177 2.67 11.27 16.04
N VAL A 178 3.35 12.33 15.62
CA VAL A 178 2.90 13.26 14.57
C VAL A 178 2.76 12.47 13.27
N ALA A 179 3.80 11.71 12.90
CA ALA A 179 3.79 10.88 11.69
C ALA A 179 2.69 9.82 11.73
N HIS A 180 2.52 9.11 12.85
CA HIS A 180 1.47 8.09 12.97
C HIS A 180 0.07 8.71 12.88
N LEU A 181 -0.17 9.87 13.50
CA LEU A 181 -1.43 10.61 13.34
C LEU A 181 -1.68 11.04 11.90
N ALA A 182 -0.66 11.57 11.23
CA ALA A 182 -0.74 11.97 9.83
C ALA A 182 -1.10 10.78 8.92
N ASP A 183 -0.45 9.62 9.12
CA ASP A 183 -0.76 8.39 8.38
C ASP A 183 -2.23 7.96 8.58
N ILE A 184 -2.72 8.01 9.83
CA ILE A 184 -4.11 7.63 10.17
C ILE A 184 -5.12 8.56 9.52
N ILE A 185 -4.84 9.86 9.50
CA ILE A 185 -5.75 10.86 8.92
C ILE A 185 -5.80 10.69 7.40
N GLN A 186 -4.66 10.53 6.73
CA GLN A 186 -4.60 10.26 5.30
C GLN A 186 -5.34 8.95 4.93
N PHE A 187 -5.10 7.89 5.70
CA PHE A 187 -5.83 6.63 5.56
C PHE A 187 -7.35 6.81 5.68
N LEU A 188 -7.82 7.62 6.63
CA LEU A 188 -9.26 7.86 6.81
C LEU A 188 -9.85 8.80 5.77
N CYS A 189 -9.10 9.82 5.33
CA CYS A 189 -9.51 10.66 4.20
C CYS A 189 -9.78 9.80 2.96
N ALA A 190 -8.95 8.79 2.70
CA ALA A 190 -9.18 7.85 1.62
C ALA A 190 -10.49 7.04 1.74
N CYS A 191 -11.01 6.85 2.95
CA CYS A 191 -12.25 6.10 3.18
C CYS A 191 -13.52 6.97 3.09
N ASP A 192 -13.44 8.25 3.48
CA ASP A 192 -14.60 9.15 3.65
C ASP A 192 -14.87 10.07 2.44
N SER A 193 -13.95 10.07 1.47
CA SER A 193 -14.03 10.89 0.27
C SER A 193 -14.93 10.27 -0.81
#